data_AF-A0A3S3I3I0-F1
#
_entry.id   AF-A0A3S3I3I0-F1
#
_cell.length_a   1.000
_cell.length_b   1.000
_cell.length_c   1.000
_cell.angle_alpha   90.00
_cell.angle_beta   90.00
_cell.angle_gamma   90.00
#
_symmetry.space_group_name_H-M   'P 1'
#
loop_
_entity.id
_entity.type
_entity.pdbx_description
1 polymer ?
#
loop_
_entity_poly.entity_id
_entity_poly.type
_entity_poly.pdbx_seq_one_letter_code
_entity_poly.pdbx_strand_id
1 'polypeptide(L)'
;MRIAMILALSAALAGCVTSPVDYGAKLSQQDPKWASPDCQQARIAASDYDAREKEHPGWGFGVLLGPYSMGMVAAVKEHEQQQRRLLARQVHLQCSSQPLPKELDFDPATYAPTKTQYP
;
A
#
# COMPACT_ATOMS: atom_id res chain seq x y z
N MET A 1 20.55 29.74 13.39
CA MET A 1 20.56 28.27 13.22
C MET A 1 19.26 27.61 13.68
N ARG A 2 18.08 28.07 13.22
CA ARG A 2 16.77 27.47 13.58
C ARG A 2 15.86 27.24 12.37
N ILE A 3 16.06 27.98 11.29
CA ILE A 3 15.25 27.90 10.06
C ILE A 3 15.69 26.73 9.16
N ALA A 4 16.95 26.27 9.30
CA ALA A 4 17.49 25.16 8.51
C ALA A 4 16.91 23.78 8.88
N MET A 5 16.35 23.61 10.09
CA MET A 5 15.74 22.32 10.49
C MET A 5 14.32 22.13 9.94
N ILE A 6 13.63 23.21 9.53
CA ILE A 6 12.22 23.12 9.10
C ILE A 6 12.12 22.68 7.63
N LEU A 7 13.11 23.02 6.81
CA LEU A 7 13.14 22.65 5.38
C LEU A 7 13.47 21.18 5.10
N ALA A 8 14.00 20.43 6.09
CA ALA A 8 14.26 19.01 5.92
C ALA A 8 13.01 18.13 6.05
N LEU A 9 11.90 18.67 6.59
CA LEU A 9 10.66 17.89 6.79
C LEU A 9 9.72 17.88 5.58
N SER A 10 9.89 18.79 4.61
CA SER A 10 8.93 18.99 3.51
C SER A 10 9.19 18.14 2.26
N ALA A 11 10.28 17.36 2.20
CA ALA A 11 10.58 16.49 1.07
C ALA A 11 9.84 15.13 1.10
N ALA A 12 9.10 14.81 2.17
CA ALA A 12 8.44 13.51 2.33
C ALA A 12 7.00 13.42 1.78
N LEU A 13 6.52 14.44 1.06
CA LEU A 13 5.15 14.47 0.50
C LEU A 13 5.08 14.23 -1.01
N ALA A 14 6.18 13.89 -1.66
CA ALA A 14 6.17 13.42 -3.04
C ALA A 14 5.63 11.97 -3.10
N GLY A 15 4.30 11.84 -3.09
CA GLY A 15 3.57 10.60 -3.40
C GLY A 15 3.05 9.82 -2.20
N CYS A 16 2.11 10.39 -1.45
CA CYS A 16 1.39 9.70 -0.37
C CYS A 16 0.41 8.63 -0.88
N VAL A 17 0.88 7.63 -1.63
CA VAL A 17 0.33 6.28 -1.50
C VAL A 17 1.01 5.72 -0.25
N THR A 18 0.36 5.92 0.89
CA THR A 18 0.85 5.42 2.19
C THR A 18 1.00 3.90 2.09
N SER A 19 2.14 3.34 2.49
CA SER A 19 2.31 1.88 2.54
C SER A 19 1.19 1.27 3.40
N PRO A 20 0.71 0.05 3.12
CA PRO A 20 -0.35 -0.55 3.92
C PRO A 20 0.05 -0.69 5.41
N VAL A 21 1.36 -0.77 5.68
CA VAL A 21 1.94 -0.75 7.04
C VAL A 21 1.80 0.62 7.70
N ASP A 22 2.16 1.70 6.99
CA ASP A 22 2.01 3.07 7.49
C ASP A 22 0.54 3.43 7.71
N TYR A 23 -0.37 2.88 6.89
CA TYR A 23 -1.81 3.04 7.10
C TYR A 23 -2.24 2.35 8.39
N GLY A 24 -1.82 1.09 8.60
CA GLY A 24 -2.02 0.37 9.86
C GLY A 24 -1.45 1.10 11.08
N ALA A 25 -0.32 1.80 10.94
CA ALA A 25 0.28 2.60 12.02
C ALA A 25 -0.54 3.86 12.38
N LYS A 26 -1.35 4.38 11.45
CA LYS A 26 -2.27 5.50 11.71
C LYS A 26 -3.57 5.07 12.41
N LEU A 27 -3.86 3.77 12.49
CA LEU A 27 -5.03 3.26 13.19
C LEU A 27 -4.89 3.39 14.70
N SER A 28 -6.02 3.50 15.39
CA SER A 28 -6.04 3.58 16.85
C SER A 28 -5.64 2.23 17.47
N GLN A 29 -4.51 2.21 18.16
CA GLN A 29 -4.07 1.05 18.96
C GLN A 29 -4.98 0.78 20.17
N GLN A 30 -5.87 1.72 20.50
CA GLN A 30 -6.83 1.60 21.59
C GLN A 30 -8.14 0.91 21.16
N ASP A 31 -8.30 0.60 19.87
CA ASP A 31 -9.48 -0.12 19.38
C ASP A 31 -9.46 -1.57 19.90
N PRO A 32 -10.56 -2.11 20.46
CA PRO A 32 -10.62 -3.50 20.92
C PRO A 32 -10.28 -4.51 19.81
N LYS A 33 -10.50 -4.16 18.54
CA LYS A 33 -10.15 -5.02 17.39
C LYS A 33 -8.65 -5.03 17.09
N TRP A 34 -7.87 -4.08 17.60
CA TRP A 34 -6.43 -4.01 17.38
C TRP A 34 -5.69 -5.24 17.92
N ALA A 35 -6.17 -5.79 19.04
CA ALA A 35 -5.60 -6.98 19.66
C ALA A 35 -6.13 -8.31 19.07
N SER A 36 -7.05 -8.26 18.11
CA SER A 36 -7.63 -9.45 17.49
C SER A 36 -6.61 -10.19 16.62
N PRO A 37 -6.71 -11.53 16.52
CA PRO A 37 -5.84 -12.30 15.62
C PRO A 37 -6.04 -11.91 14.14
N ASP A 38 -7.26 -11.51 13.76
CA ASP A 38 -7.56 -11.06 12.39
C ASP A 38 -6.83 -9.77 12.02
N CYS A 39 -6.75 -8.82 12.96
CA CYS A 39 -5.96 -7.61 12.79
C CYS A 39 -4.46 -7.91 12.69
N GLN A 40 -3.95 -8.82 13.54
CA GLN A 40 -2.55 -9.22 13.47
C GLN A 40 -2.22 -9.84 12.11
N GLN A 41 -3.07 -10.74 11.61
CA GLN A 41 -2.88 -11.37 10.30
C GLN A 41 -2.93 -10.34 9.16
N ALA A 42 -3.86 -9.38 9.21
CA ALA A 42 -3.93 -8.32 8.21
C ALA A 42 -2.67 -7.42 8.22
N ARG A 43 -2.13 -7.14 9.41
CA ARG A 43 -0.88 -6.37 9.56
C ARG A 43 0.34 -7.13 9.07
N ILE A 44 0.41 -8.45 9.31
CA ILE A 44 1.47 -9.32 8.78
C ILE A 44 1.39 -9.36 7.25
N ALA A 45 0.20 -9.52 6.67
CA ALA A 45 0.02 -9.48 5.22
C ALA A 45 0.45 -8.12 4.61
N ALA A 46 0.14 -7.02 5.30
CA ALA A 46 0.60 -5.69 4.90
C ALA A 46 2.13 -5.55 4.98
N SER A 47 2.78 -6.07 6.03
CA SER A 47 4.24 -6.04 6.16
C SER A 47 4.96 -6.94 5.15
N ASP A 48 4.41 -8.13 4.89
CA ASP A 48 4.94 -9.05 3.89
C ASP A 48 4.89 -8.43 2.49
N TYR A 49 3.80 -7.73 2.18
CA TYR A 49 3.66 -7.01 0.92
C TYR A 49 4.69 -5.87 0.79
N ASP A 50 4.84 -5.05 1.84
CA ASP A 50 5.82 -3.96 1.87
C ASP A 50 7.27 -4.47 1.75
N ALA A 51 7.59 -5.60 2.38
CA ALA A 51 8.89 -6.26 2.22
C ALA A 51 9.13 -6.72 0.78
N ARG A 52 8.15 -7.36 0.13
CA ARG A 52 8.24 -7.79 -1.27
C ARG A 52 8.40 -6.62 -2.23
N GLU A 53 7.70 -5.52 -1.98
CA GLU A 53 7.81 -4.31 -2.79
C GLU A 53 9.21 -3.67 -2.67
N LYS A 54 9.81 -3.72 -1.48
CA LYS A 54 11.19 -3.27 -1.25
C LYS A 54 12.24 -4.19 -1.86
N GLU A 55 12.00 -5.50 -1.90
CA GLU A 55 12.88 -6.48 -2.56
C GLU A 55 12.80 -6.39 -4.09
N HIS A 56 11.63 -6.08 -4.63
CA HIS A 56 11.39 -5.89 -6.05
C HIS A 56 10.97 -4.45 -6.36
N PRO A 57 11.84 -3.45 -6.17
CA PRO A 57 11.53 -2.10 -6.59
C PRO A 57 11.32 -2.16 -8.11
N GLY A 58 10.08 -1.94 -8.59
CA GLY A 58 9.68 -2.07 -10.00
C GLY A 58 10.52 -1.26 -11.01
N TRP A 59 11.48 -0.47 -10.51
CA TRP A 59 12.62 0.13 -11.21
C TRP A 59 13.51 -0.88 -11.96
N GLY A 60 13.64 -2.13 -11.48
CA GLY A 60 14.47 -3.15 -12.14
C GLY A 60 14.04 -3.45 -13.58
N PHE A 61 12.73 -3.49 -13.84
CA PHE A 61 12.19 -3.80 -15.16
C PHE A 61 12.32 -2.63 -16.17
N GLY A 62 12.26 -1.38 -15.69
CA GLY A 62 12.42 -0.20 -16.54
C GLY A 62 13.86 0.03 -16.99
N VAL A 63 14.84 -0.37 -16.16
CA VAL A 63 16.26 -0.28 -16.50
C VAL A 63 16.73 -1.48 -17.33
N LEU A 64 16.27 -2.70 -17.02
CA LEU A 64 16.74 -3.91 -17.71
C LEU A 64 16.14 -4.10 -19.11
N LEU A 65 14.89 -3.68 -19.34
CA LEU A 65 14.18 -3.94 -20.59
C LEU A 65 14.10 -2.73 -21.54
N GLY A 66 14.75 -1.62 -21.17
CA GLY A 66 14.84 -0.41 -22.00
C GLY A 66 13.51 0.35 -22.14
N PRO A 67 13.47 1.42 -22.95
CA PRO A 67 12.33 2.33 -23.06
C PRO A 67 11.02 1.66 -23.53
N TYR A 68 11.10 0.52 -24.21
CA TYR A 68 9.93 -0.22 -24.70
C TYR A 68 9.13 -0.92 -23.59
N SER A 69 9.73 -1.16 -22.41
CA SER A 69 9.04 -1.77 -21.27
C SER A 69 8.31 -0.75 -20.38
N MET A 70 8.40 0.55 -20.68
CA MET A 70 7.76 1.60 -19.87
C MET A 70 6.25 1.38 -19.69
N GLY A 71 5.56 0.87 -20.71
CA GLY A 71 4.12 0.53 -20.60
C GLY A 71 3.86 -0.62 -19.61
N MET A 72 4.73 -1.64 -19.61
CA MET A 72 4.64 -2.74 -18.65
C MET A 72 4.95 -2.29 -17.22
N VAL A 73 5.97 -1.44 -17.04
CA VAL A 73 6.31 -0.87 -15.73
C VAL A 73 5.16 -0.02 -15.19
N ALA A 74 4.51 0.77 -16.05
CA ALA A 74 3.32 1.53 -15.67
C ALA A 74 2.16 0.62 -15.23
N ALA A 75 1.89 -0.45 -15.98
CA ALA A 75 0.84 -1.42 -15.64
C ALA A 75 1.14 -2.17 -14.33
N VAL A 76 2.40 -2.58 -14.10
CA VAL A 76 2.82 -3.22 -12.84
C VAL A 76 2.64 -2.26 -11.67
N LYS A 77 3.07 -1.00 -11.82
CA LYS A 77 2.93 0.02 -10.77
C LYS A 77 1.47 0.32 -10.45
N GLU A 78 0.60 0.35 -11.47
CA GLU A 78 -0.85 0.51 -11.26
C GLU A 78 -1.42 -0.67 -10.47
N HIS A 79 -1.06 -1.90 -10.84
CA HIS A 79 -1.47 -3.10 -10.12
C HIS A 79 -0.98 -3.12 -8.67
N GLU A 80 0.27 -2.74 -8.42
CA GLU A 80 0.80 -2.59 -7.05
C GLU A 80 0.01 -1.56 -6.24
N GLN A 81 -0.33 -0.40 -6.84
CA GLN A 81 -1.15 0.60 -6.17
C GLN A 81 -2.54 0.07 -5.82
N GLN A 82 -3.16 -0.72 -6.69
CA GLN A 82 -4.43 -1.36 -6.43
C GLN A 82 -4.33 -2.37 -5.27
N GLN A 83 -3.27 -3.19 -5.24
CA GLN A 83 -3.01 -4.11 -4.14
C GLN A 83 -2.79 -3.40 -2.79
N ARG A 84 -2.05 -2.28 -2.77
CA ARG A 84 -1.88 -1.45 -1.57
C ARG A 84 -3.21 -0.97 -1.00
N ARG A 85 -4.13 -0.53 -1.87
CA ARG A 85 -5.47 -0.08 -1.45
C ARG A 85 -6.29 -1.23 -0.86
N LEU A 86 -6.26 -2.42 -1.49
CA LEU A 86 -6.95 -3.60 -0.99
C LEU A 86 -6.44 -4.02 0.40
N LEU A 87 -5.13 -4.05 0.59
CA LEU A 87 -4.50 -4.39 1.87
C LEU A 87 -4.80 -3.34 2.95
N ALA A 88 -4.70 -2.04 2.62
CA ALA A 88 -5.05 -0.98 3.55
C ALA A 88 -6.52 -1.08 4.01
N ARG A 89 -7.43 -1.44 3.11
CA ARG A 89 -8.84 -1.67 3.44
C ARG A 89 -9.00 -2.88 4.33
N GLN A 90 -8.34 -3.99 4.02
CA GLN A 90 -8.39 -5.19 4.83
C GLN A 90 -7.90 -4.91 6.26
N VAL A 91 -6.76 -4.21 6.39
CA VAL A 91 -6.25 -3.74 7.68
C VAL A 91 -7.27 -2.86 8.38
N HIS A 92 -7.91 -1.91 7.69
CA HIS A 92 -8.95 -1.06 8.28
C HIS A 92 -10.12 -1.88 8.83
N LEU A 93 -10.67 -2.77 8.01
CA LEU A 93 -11.84 -3.58 8.36
C LEU A 93 -11.54 -4.56 9.50
N GLN A 94 -10.32 -5.05 9.63
CA GLN A 94 -9.95 -6.00 10.68
C GLN A 94 -9.46 -5.32 11.95
N CYS A 95 -8.73 -4.20 11.84
CA CYS A 95 -8.10 -3.52 12.98
C CYS A 95 -8.89 -2.35 13.54
N SER A 96 -9.88 -1.83 12.81
CA SER A 96 -10.67 -0.67 13.22
C SER A 96 -12.16 -0.99 13.24
N SER A 97 -12.85 -0.39 14.20
CA SER A 97 -14.31 -0.29 14.27
C SER A 97 -14.85 1.00 13.65
N GLN A 98 -13.97 1.93 13.24
CA GLN A 98 -14.34 3.20 12.63
C GLN A 98 -14.89 3.00 11.21
N PRO A 99 -15.77 3.90 10.74
CA PRO A 99 -16.25 3.85 9.36
C PRO A 99 -15.08 3.86 8.37
N LEU A 100 -15.24 3.13 7.28
CA LEU A 100 -14.26 3.06 6.22
C LEU A 100 -14.12 4.46 5.58
N PRO A 101 -12.93 5.05 5.48
CA PRO A 101 -12.77 6.34 4.84
C PRO A 101 -13.13 6.23 3.36
N LYS A 102 -13.65 7.32 2.77
CA LYS A 102 -14.11 7.36 1.37
C LYS A 102 -13.05 6.91 0.35
N GLU A 103 -11.78 7.06 0.71
CA GLU A 103 -10.63 6.62 -0.11
C GLU A 103 -10.50 5.10 -0.20
N LEU A 104 -11.03 4.36 0.79
CA LEU A 104 -11.02 2.91 0.88
C LEU A 104 -12.40 2.29 0.64
N ASP A 105 -13.42 3.13 0.47
CA ASP A 105 -14.81 2.75 0.18
C ASP A 105 -15.02 2.55 -1.33
N PHE A 106 -14.35 1.53 -1.86
CA PHE A 106 -14.52 1.06 -3.24
C PHE A 106 -15.10 -0.36 -3.25
N ASP A 107 -15.37 -0.95 -4.40
CA ASP A 107 -15.70 -2.39 -4.50
C ASP A 107 -14.39 -3.17 -4.68
N PRO A 108 -14.05 -4.14 -3.79
CA PRO A 108 -12.81 -4.89 -3.94
C PRO A 108 -12.79 -5.74 -5.23
N ALA A 109 -13.95 -6.07 -5.81
CA ALA A 109 -14.02 -6.76 -7.10
C ALA A 109 -13.54 -5.89 -8.28
N THR A 110 -13.53 -4.56 -8.14
CA THR A 110 -12.99 -3.66 -9.18
C THR A 110 -11.47 -3.79 -9.34
N TYR A 111 -10.77 -4.17 -8.26
CA TYR A 111 -9.31 -4.26 -8.20
C TYR A 111 -8.81 -5.69 -7.96
N ALA A 112 -9.72 -6.65 -7.87
CA ALA A 112 -9.35 -8.05 -7.79
C ALA A 112 -8.58 -8.41 -9.07
N PRO A 113 -7.42 -9.08 -8.97
CA PRO A 113 -6.65 -9.46 -10.14
C PRO A 113 -7.53 -10.33 -11.03
N THR A 114 -7.86 -9.83 -12.22
CA THR A 114 -8.56 -10.61 -13.24
C THR A 114 -7.68 -11.82 -13.51
N LYS A 115 -8.19 -13.03 -13.24
CA LYS A 115 -7.44 -14.26 -13.56
C LYS A 115 -7.21 -14.28 -15.06
N THR A 116 -6.04 -13.87 -15.50
CA THR A 116 -5.60 -14.04 -16.88
C THR A 116 -5.36 -15.53 -17.08
N GLN A 117 -6.39 -16.22 -17.56
CA GLN A 117 -6.27 -17.59 -18.02
C GLN A 117 -5.46 -17.54 -19.31
N TYR A 118 -4.16 -17.79 -19.21
CA TYR A 118 -3.30 -17.96 -20.37
C TYR A 118 -3.73 -19.26 -21.09
N PRO A 119 -3.96 -19.23 -22.42
CA PRO A 119 -4.22 -20.43 -23.21
C PRO A 119 -3.02 -21.36 -23.28
#